data_AF-A0A8T5QDL4-F1
#
_entry.id   AF-A0A8T5QDL4-F1
#
_cell.length_a   1.000
_cell.length_b   1.000
_cell.length_c   1.000
_cell.angle_alpha   90.00
_cell.angle_beta   90.00
_cell.angle_gamma   90.00
#
_symmetry.space_group_name_H-M   'P 1'
#
loop_
_entity.id
_entity.type
_entity.pdbx_description
1 polymer ?
#
loop_
_entity_poly.entity_id
_entity_poly.type
_entity_poly.pdbx_seq_one_letter_code
_entity_poly.pdbx_strand_id
1 'polypeptide(L)'
;MASKIIFLGTGGDSFVVGKQIRSAGGIILKVDDLQFHIDPGPGALINAIQNHINLRENTAIFVSSNNINQCNDINAVIDTMTYSGMDKRGILVSNNTVVNGTEITKPYLTDIHKAYLERIIVLNSGQKLAIEDIEIDAVSTNNSFDSNTIGFKFYTPDFILGYTSCTAYSKELVKAYHGCDILILNVQNPGEEKAENNLNTIEAKKLIMKINPKLAILTYFGIRMIKADPLYEAREIQKTTGIQVLSAKDGMVISPSSYSAKSSQKRLNLFKVKEEIVEDNIKSREIKIEADIKKNKNEEDESIQVTEIEEDSKTQEEPELQGHKEEQTHLNLD
;
A
#
# COMPACT_ATOMS: atom_id res chain seq x y z
N MET A 1 -3.81 -13.18 1.78
CA MET A 1 -2.51 -12.89 2.47
C MET A 1 -2.32 -11.37 2.52
N ALA A 2 -1.34 -10.83 3.27
CA ALA A 2 -1.10 -9.38 3.21
C ALA A 2 -0.44 -8.97 1.89
N SER A 3 -1.07 -8.04 1.15
CA SER A 3 -0.52 -7.48 -0.09
C SER A 3 0.83 -6.80 0.13
N LYS A 4 1.70 -6.82 -0.89
CA LYS A 4 3.06 -6.24 -0.85
C LYS A 4 3.43 -5.62 -2.19
N ILE A 5 4.20 -4.53 -2.15
CA ILE A 5 4.90 -3.96 -3.30
C ILE A 5 6.39 -4.06 -3.02
N ILE A 6 7.16 -4.70 -3.89
CA ILE A 6 8.58 -5.00 -3.67
C ILE A 6 9.37 -4.52 -4.86
N PHE A 7 10.37 -3.66 -4.63
CA PHE A 7 11.19 -3.08 -5.69
C PHE A 7 12.43 -3.95 -5.90
N LEU A 8 12.45 -4.77 -6.96
CA LEU A 8 13.61 -5.59 -7.29
C LEU A 8 14.72 -4.78 -7.98
N GLY A 9 14.40 -3.60 -8.52
CA GLY A 9 15.38 -2.66 -9.00
C GLY A 9 14.79 -1.28 -9.23
N THR A 10 15.60 -0.24 -9.00
CA THR A 10 15.17 1.17 -9.12
C THR A 10 16.04 2.01 -10.05
N GLY A 11 16.90 1.39 -10.86
CA GLY A 11 17.77 2.05 -11.84
C GLY A 11 17.00 2.41 -13.12
N GLY A 12 17.24 3.62 -13.64
CA GLY A 12 16.52 4.16 -14.81
C GLY A 12 17.39 4.55 -16.01
N ASP A 13 18.70 4.33 -15.95
CA ASP A 13 19.59 4.54 -17.11
C ASP A 13 20.74 3.52 -17.16
N SER A 14 21.39 3.46 -18.32
CA SER A 14 22.47 2.52 -18.59
C SER A 14 23.73 2.76 -17.74
N PHE A 15 23.95 3.98 -17.25
CA PHE A 15 25.10 4.27 -16.38
C PHE A 15 24.87 3.72 -14.98
N VAL A 16 23.68 3.90 -14.42
CA VAL A 16 23.30 3.40 -13.10
C VAL A 16 23.26 1.88 -13.10
N VAL A 17 22.62 1.28 -14.10
CA VAL A 17 22.50 -0.18 -14.23
C VAL A 17 23.84 -0.80 -14.59
N GLY A 18 24.55 -0.25 -15.58
CA GLY A 18 25.83 -0.79 -16.05
C GLY A 18 26.96 -0.71 -15.02
N LYS A 19 26.95 0.30 -14.15
CA LYS A 19 27.87 0.39 -13.00
C LYS A 19 27.38 -0.37 -11.76
N GLN A 20 26.22 -1.03 -11.85
CA GLN A 20 25.57 -1.76 -10.75
C GLN A 20 25.35 -0.89 -9.51
N ILE A 21 25.07 0.40 -9.71
CA ILE A 21 24.71 1.32 -8.61
C ILE A 21 23.30 0.99 -8.11
N ARG A 22 22.40 0.64 -9.04
CA ARG A 22 21.07 0.08 -8.80
C ARG A 22 20.78 -0.98 -9.86
N SER A 23 20.02 -2.01 -9.50
CA SER A 23 19.43 -2.94 -10.47
C SER A 23 18.24 -2.31 -11.19
N ALA A 24 17.81 -2.90 -12.30
CA ALA A 24 16.53 -2.61 -12.94
C ALA A 24 15.62 -3.85 -12.99
N GLY A 25 15.68 -4.70 -11.94
CA GLY A 25 14.90 -5.94 -11.84
C GLY A 25 13.38 -5.81 -11.76
N GLY A 26 12.84 -4.59 -11.80
CA GLY A 26 11.40 -4.31 -11.83
C GLY A 26 10.75 -4.28 -10.45
N ILE A 27 9.43 -4.52 -10.43
CA ILE A 27 8.58 -4.43 -9.25
C ILE A 27 7.74 -5.70 -9.14
N ILE A 28 7.64 -6.26 -7.94
CA ILE A 28 6.70 -7.34 -7.63
C ILE A 28 5.51 -6.73 -6.88
N LEU A 29 4.32 -6.94 -7.42
CA LEU A 29 3.05 -6.65 -6.75
C LEU A 29 2.43 -7.98 -6.33
N LYS A 30 2.34 -8.22 -5.02
CA LYS A 30 1.58 -9.33 -4.44
C LYS A 30 0.24 -8.82 -3.93
N VAL A 31 -0.85 -9.45 -4.36
CA VAL A 31 -2.21 -9.20 -3.89
C VAL A 31 -2.85 -10.55 -3.67
N ASP A 32 -3.19 -10.86 -2.41
CA ASP A 32 -3.60 -12.20 -2.00
C ASP A 32 -2.66 -13.30 -2.49
N ASP A 33 -3.15 -14.22 -3.31
CA ASP A 33 -2.38 -15.34 -3.85
C ASP A 33 -1.80 -15.03 -5.25
N LEU A 34 -2.04 -13.82 -5.76
CA LEU A 34 -1.55 -13.35 -7.06
C LEU A 34 -0.19 -12.66 -6.91
N GLN A 35 0.72 -12.92 -7.85
CA GLN A 35 2.01 -12.27 -7.96
C GLN A 35 2.20 -11.71 -9.37
N PHE A 36 2.35 -10.39 -9.48
CA PHE A 36 2.62 -9.72 -10.75
C PHE A 36 4.04 -9.16 -10.77
N HIS A 37 4.79 -9.47 -11.83
CA HIS A 37 6.13 -8.92 -12.05
C HIS A 37 6.08 -7.84 -13.13
N ILE A 38 6.22 -6.60 -12.70
CA ILE A 38 6.16 -5.41 -13.55
C ILE A 38 7.59 -5.03 -13.95
N ASP A 39 7.82 -4.90 -15.26
CA ASP A 39 9.06 -4.48 -15.90
C ASP A 39 10.33 -5.24 -15.46
N PRO A 40 10.43 -6.56 -15.73
CA PRO A 40 11.64 -7.33 -15.47
C PRO A 40 12.81 -6.89 -16.39
N GLY A 41 13.59 -5.91 -15.95
CA GLY A 41 14.86 -5.51 -16.56
C GLY A 41 16.08 -6.21 -15.94
N PRO A 42 17.31 -5.76 -16.26
CA PRO A 42 18.55 -6.40 -15.85
C PRO A 42 18.66 -6.62 -14.34
N GLY A 43 18.83 -7.89 -13.97
CA GLY A 43 18.99 -8.34 -12.59
C GLY A 43 17.70 -8.84 -11.95
N ALA A 44 16.62 -9.03 -12.71
CA ALA A 44 15.33 -9.49 -12.19
C ALA A 44 15.45 -10.81 -11.41
N LEU A 45 16.16 -11.82 -11.96
CA LEU A 45 16.31 -13.12 -11.31
C LEU A 45 17.12 -13.03 -10.01
N ILE A 46 18.27 -12.34 -10.05
CA ILE A 46 19.17 -12.21 -8.90
C ILE A 46 18.52 -11.41 -7.78
N ASN A 47 17.82 -10.32 -8.10
CA ASN A 47 17.14 -9.53 -7.09
C ASN A 47 15.89 -10.24 -6.56
N ALA A 48 15.22 -11.07 -7.35
CA ALA A 48 14.11 -11.89 -6.87
C ALA A 48 14.56 -12.84 -5.75
N ILE A 49 15.64 -13.60 -5.96
CA ILE A 49 16.14 -14.52 -4.93
C ILE A 49 16.65 -13.77 -3.68
N GLN A 50 17.33 -12.64 -3.85
CA GLN A 50 17.79 -11.80 -2.74
C GLN A 50 16.64 -11.24 -1.89
N ASN A 51 15.46 -11.07 -2.49
CA ASN A 51 14.25 -10.59 -1.82
C ASN A 51 13.26 -11.70 -1.49
N HIS A 52 13.69 -12.96 -1.53
CA HIS A 52 12.88 -14.13 -1.22
C HIS A 52 11.61 -14.23 -2.08
N ILE A 53 11.71 -13.85 -3.35
CA ILE A 53 10.64 -13.95 -4.34
C ILE A 53 10.88 -15.16 -5.22
N ASN A 54 9.91 -16.06 -5.20
CA ASN A 54 9.84 -17.18 -6.11
C ASN A 54 9.18 -16.72 -7.42
N LEU A 55 9.96 -16.54 -8.49
CA LEU A 55 9.43 -16.08 -9.78
C LEU A 55 8.47 -17.07 -10.44
N ARG A 56 8.49 -18.34 -10.04
CA ARG A 56 7.50 -19.33 -10.51
C ARG A 56 6.09 -19.05 -9.98
N GLU A 57 5.96 -18.31 -8.89
CA GLU A 57 4.65 -17.86 -8.38
C GLU A 57 4.05 -16.73 -9.21
N ASN A 58 4.79 -16.15 -10.17
CA ASN A 58 4.23 -15.14 -11.06
C ASN A 58 2.95 -15.66 -11.74
N THR A 59 1.84 -15.00 -11.46
CA THR A 59 0.58 -15.16 -12.17
C THR A 59 0.69 -14.48 -13.53
N ALA A 60 1.24 -13.28 -13.55
CA ALA A 60 1.42 -12.49 -14.75
C ALA A 60 2.69 -11.64 -14.72
N ILE A 61 3.25 -11.41 -15.90
CA ILE A 61 4.35 -10.48 -16.14
C ILE A 61 3.76 -9.30 -16.91
N PHE A 62 4.07 -8.08 -16.46
CA PHE A 62 3.63 -6.85 -17.09
C PHE A 62 4.86 -6.11 -17.62
N VAL A 63 4.87 -5.76 -18.91
CA VAL A 63 5.97 -5.00 -19.50
C VAL A 63 5.41 -3.75 -20.17
N SER A 64 5.85 -2.60 -19.67
CA SER A 64 5.30 -1.30 -20.00
C SER A 64 5.94 -0.65 -21.23
N SER A 65 7.23 -0.93 -21.49
CA SER A 65 8.00 -0.32 -22.57
C SER A 65 9.07 -1.27 -23.13
N ASN A 66 9.55 -0.97 -24.34
CA ASN A 66 10.66 -1.67 -24.99
C ASN A 66 12.05 -1.17 -24.56
N ASN A 67 12.16 -0.49 -23.41
CA ASN A 67 13.44 -0.08 -22.86
C ASN A 67 14.17 -1.29 -22.25
N ILE A 68 15.47 -1.41 -22.51
CA ILE A 68 16.29 -2.50 -21.96
C ILE A 68 16.16 -2.61 -20.43
N ASN A 69 16.09 -1.49 -19.71
CA ASN A 69 15.97 -1.47 -18.25
C ASN A 69 14.60 -1.95 -17.74
N GLN A 70 13.64 -2.20 -18.62
CA GLN A 70 12.28 -2.63 -18.24
C GLN A 70 11.91 -4.00 -18.79
N CYS A 71 12.63 -4.53 -19.78
CA CYS A 71 12.24 -5.78 -20.44
C CYS A 71 13.37 -6.77 -20.73
N ASN A 72 14.64 -6.43 -20.44
CA ASN A 72 15.76 -7.30 -20.80
C ASN A 72 15.63 -8.73 -20.27
N ASP A 73 15.17 -8.90 -19.02
CA ASP A 73 15.14 -10.20 -18.36
C ASP A 73 13.80 -10.94 -18.59
N ILE A 74 12.90 -10.40 -19.43
CA ILE A 74 11.58 -10.99 -19.69
C ILE A 74 11.66 -12.48 -20.06
N ASN A 75 12.56 -12.84 -20.99
CA ASN A 75 12.71 -14.22 -21.43
C ASN A 75 13.23 -15.10 -20.30
N ALA A 76 14.21 -14.64 -19.53
CA ALA A 76 14.77 -15.39 -18.41
C ALA A 76 13.75 -15.60 -17.28
N VAL A 77 12.89 -14.61 -17.02
CA VAL A 77 11.78 -14.73 -16.07
C VAL A 77 10.75 -15.74 -16.57
N ILE A 78 10.38 -15.70 -17.86
CA ILE A 78 9.45 -16.68 -18.46
C ILE A 78 10.03 -18.10 -18.41
N ASP A 79 11.29 -18.27 -18.77
CA ASP A 79 11.99 -19.56 -18.74
C ASP A 79 12.00 -20.15 -17.32
N THR A 80 12.34 -19.33 -16.32
CA THR A 80 12.30 -19.73 -14.90
C THR A 80 10.89 -20.09 -14.45
N MET A 81 9.89 -19.27 -14.82
CA MET A 81 8.51 -19.47 -14.42
C MET A 81 7.94 -20.78 -14.97
N THR A 82 8.31 -21.16 -16.19
CA THR A 82 7.75 -22.28 -16.95
C THR A 82 8.63 -23.54 -16.95
N TYR A 83 9.78 -23.48 -16.27
CA TYR A 83 10.84 -24.49 -16.36
C TYR A 83 11.19 -24.82 -17.82
N SER A 84 11.61 -23.79 -18.56
CA SER A 84 11.94 -23.88 -19.98
C SER A 84 10.82 -24.50 -20.82
N GLY A 85 9.58 -24.13 -20.51
CA GLY A 85 8.37 -24.61 -21.20
C GLY A 85 7.90 -26.01 -20.84
N MET A 86 8.53 -26.71 -19.87
CA MET A 86 8.02 -28.00 -19.36
C MET A 86 6.65 -27.86 -18.71
N ASP A 87 6.39 -26.70 -18.10
CA ASP A 87 5.12 -26.35 -17.49
C ASP A 87 4.63 -25.03 -18.07
N LYS A 88 3.71 -25.11 -19.06
CA LYS A 88 3.12 -23.92 -19.67
C LYS A 88 2.22 -23.24 -18.66
N ARG A 89 2.59 -22.02 -18.27
CA ARG A 89 1.86 -21.24 -17.27
C ARG A 89 2.07 -19.74 -17.42
N GLY A 90 1.17 -18.99 -16.82
CA GLY A 90 1.31 -17.56 -16.62
C GLY A 90 0.99 -16.73 -17.86
N ILE A 91 0.69 -15.45 -17.59
CA ILE A 91 0.23 -14.50 -18.59
C ILE A 91 1.31 -13.44 -18.80
N LEU A 92 1.64 -13.13 -20.05
CA LEU A 92 2.36 -11.90 -20.37
C LEU A 92 1.37 -10.83 -20.83
N VAL A 93 1.36 -9.69 -20.15
CA VAL A 93 0.69 -8.46 -20.58
C VAL A 93 1.76 -7.47 -21.00
N SER A 94 1.74 -7.04 -22.25
CA SER A 94 2.80 -6.18 -22.78
C SER A 94 2.31 -5.32 -23.93
N ASN A 95 3.10 -4.32 -24.32
CA ASN A 95 2.86 -3.56 -25.54
C ASN A 95 3.26 -4.33 -26.82
N ASN A 96 2.85 -3.79 -27.97
CA ASN A 96 3.14 -4.41 -29.26
C ASN A 96 4.63 -4.46 -29.60
N THR A 97 5.39 -3.40 -29.28
CA THR A 97 6.82 -3.29 -29.60
C THR A 97 7.64 -4.40 -28.95
N VAL A 98 7.37 -4.74 -27.68
CA VAL A 98 8.10 -5.81 -26.96
C VAL A 98 7.81 -7.19 -27.55
N VAL A 99 6.55 -7.45 -27.94
CA VAL A 99 6.07 -8.78 -28.37
C VAL A 99 6.36 -9.03 -29.86
N ASN A 100 6.11 -8.03 -30.70
CA ASN A 100 6.14 -8.15 -32.16
C ASN A 100 7.24 -7.31 -32.81
N GLY A 101 7.85 -6.37 -32.08
CA GLY A 101 8.81 -5.42 -32.64
C GLY A 101 8.13 -4.33 -33.47
N THR A 102 8.97 -3.63 -34.23
CA THR A 102 8.62 -2.69 -35.28
C THR A 102 9.44 -3.02 -36.54
N GLU A 103 9.35 -2.19 -37.57
CA GLU A 103 10.19 -2.31 -38.76
C GLU A 103 11.69 -2.18 -38.44
N ILE A 104 12.06 -1.36 -37.46
CA ILE A 104 13.46 -1.06 -37.10
C ILE A 104 13.90 -1.67 -35.77
N THR A 105 12.97 -2.14 -34.93
CA THR A 105 13.24 -2.69 -33.61
C THR A 105 12.79 -4.13 -33.55
N LYS A 106 13.70 -5.05 -33.25
CA LYS A 106 13.34 -6.46 -33.04
C LYS A 106 12.62 -6.65 -31.69
N PRO A 107 11.67 -7.60 -31.60
CA PRO A 107 11.01 -7.90 -30.34
C PRO A 107 12.03 -8.40 -29.31
N TYR A 108 11.86 -7.99 -28.05
CA TYR A 108 12.60 -8.60 -26.93
C TYR A 108 12.06 -10.00 -26.64
N LEU A 109 10.76 -10.22 -26.81
CA LEU A 109 10.16 -11.52 -26.59
C LEU A 109 10.45 -12.46 -27.77
N THR A 110 11.23 -13.50 -27.51
CA THR A 110 11.57 -14.49 -28.54
C THR A 110 10.42 -15.46 -28.80
N ASP A 111 10.34 -16.04 -29.99
CA ASP A 111 9.26 -16.96 -30.37
C ASP A 111 9.23 -18.25 -29.53
N ILE A 112 10.39 -18.70 -29.06
CA ILE A 112 10.48 -19.85 -28.13
C ILE A 112 9.76 -19.53 -26.82
N HIS A 113 10.06 -18.38 -26.21
CA HIS A 113 9.46 -18.01 -24.94
C HIS A 113 7.98 -17.64 -25.08
N LYS A 114 7.53 -17.20 -26.26
CA LYS A 114 6.09 -17.06 -26.56
C LYS A 114 5.34 -18.38 -26.37
N ALA A 115 5.95 -19.48 -26.81
CA ALA A 115 5.32 -20.81 -26.75
C ALA A 115 5.26 -21.40 -25.33
N TYR A 116 6.01 -20.84 -24.37
CA TYR A 116 6.06 -21.30 -22.98
C TYR A 116 4.92 -20.75 -22.12
N LEU A 117 4.32 -19.62 -22.53
CA LEU A 117 3.24 -18.97 -21.78
C LEU A 117 1.89 -19.60 -22.10
N GLU A 118 0.96 -19.55 -21.15
CA GLU A 118 -0.45 -19.87 -21.39
C GLU A 118 -1.11 -18.84 -22.30
N ARG A 119 -0.79 -17.56 -22.05
CA ARG A 119 -1.40 -16.45 -22.79
C ARG A 119 -0.45 -15.27 -22.91
N ILE A 120 -0.54 -14.61 -24.06
CA ILE A 120 0.08 -13.31 -24.32
C ILE A 120 -1.03 -12.33 -24.67
N ILE A 121 -1.08 -11.21 -23.97
CA ILE A 121 -2.04 -10.13 -24.17
C ILE A 121 -1.25 -8.89 -24.59
N VAL A 122 -1.40 -8.51 -25.86
CA VAL A 122 -0.87 -7.25 -26.37
C VAL A 122 -1.87 -6.15 -26.06
N LEU A 123 -1.46 -5.18 -25.26
CA LEU A 123 -2.29 -4.12 -24.73
C LEU A 123 -1.92 -2.77 -25.36
N ASN A 124 -2.92 -2.06 -25.87
CA ASN A 124 -2.80 -0.69 -26.36
C ASN A 124 -3.33 0.29 -25.31
N SER A 125 -2.82 1.53 -25.36
CA SER A 125 -3.29 2.62 -24.51
C SER A 125 -4.82 2.74 -24.52
N GLY A 126 -5.44 2.87 -23.34
CA GLY A 126 -6.88 3.00 -23.16
C GLY A 126 -7.65 1.67 -23.11
N GLN A 127 -7.00 0.54 -23.38
CA GLN A 127 -7.61 -0.77 -23.20
C GLN A 127 -7.63 -1.18 -21.73
N LYS A 128 -8.54 -2.10 -21.42
CA LYS A 128 -8.70 -2.68 -20.09
C LYS A 128 -8.57 -4.19 -20.16
N LEU A 129 -8.09 -4.80 -19.09
CA LEU A 129 -8.13 -6.24 -18.89
C LEU A 129 -8.45 -6.55 -17.43
N ALA A 130 -8.77 -7.81 -17.16
CA ALA A 130 -8.86 -8.33 -15.81
C ALA A 130 -8.08 -9.65 -15.71
N ILE A 131 -7.39 -9.85 -14.59
CA ILE A 131 -6.77 -11.12 -14.20
C ILE A 131 -7.33 -11.46 -12.83
N GLU A 132 -8.13 -12.52 -12.76
CA GLU A 132 -8.92 -12.85 -11.58
C GLU A 132 -9.77 -11.65 -11.12
N ASP A 133 -9.58 -11.19 -9.90
CA ASP A 133 -10.25 -10.08 -9.25
C ASP A 133 -9.53 -8.72 -9.39
N ILE A 134 -8.44 -8.68 -10.18
CA ILE A 134 -7.69 -7.45 -10.43
C ILE A 134 -8.02 -6.89 -11.81
N GLU A 135 -8.62 -5.70 -11.85
CA GLU A 135 -8.78 -4.94 -13.10
C GLU A 135 -7.54 -4.10 -13.38
N ILE A 136 -7.15 -4.01 -14.66
CA ILE A 136 -5.99 -3.23 -15.10
C ILE A 136 -6.40 -2.35 -16.27
N ASP A 137 -6.20 -1.04 -16.12
CA ASP A 137 -6.28 -0.08 -17.23
C ASP A 137 -4.88 0.17 -17.81
N ALA A 138 -4.76 0.10 -19.14
CA ALA A 138 -3.60 0.57 -19.89
C ALA A 138 -3.65 2.09 -20.00
N VAL A 139 -2.69 2.77 -19.40
CA VAL A 139 -2.65 4.24 -19.40
C VAL A 139 -1.73 4.73 -20.51
N SER A 140 -2.23 5.69 -21.30
CA SER A 140 -1.42 6.33 -22.34
C SER A 140 -0.23 7.09 -21.75
N THR A 141 0.93 6.95 -22.39
CA THR A 141 2.16 7.69 -22.05
C THR A 141 2.50 8.69 -23.14
N ASN A 142 3.28 9.71 -22.77
CA ASN A 142 3.89 10.65 -23.70
C ASN A 142 5.36 10.24 -23.90
N ASN A 143 5.58 9.22 -24.72
CA ASN A 143 6.90 8.68 -25.03
C ASN A 143 7.12 8.70 -26.55
N SER A 144 8.01 9.58 -27.00
CA SER A 144 8.32 9.73 -28.43
C SER A 144 9.24 8.66 -29.00
N PHE A 145 9.94 7.87 -28.17
CA PHE A 145 10.79 6.78 -28.63
C PHE A 145 9.99 5.52 -28.99
N ASP A 146 8.93 5.23 -28.23
CA ASP A 146 8.02 4.12 -28.48
C ASP A 146 6.60 4.53 -28.11
N SER A 147 5.78 4.79 -29.13
CA SER A 147 4.37 5.18 -28.96
C SER A 147 3.49 4.08 -28.38
N ASN A 148 3.98 2.83 -28.35
CA ASN A 148 3.29 1.72 -27.68
C ASN A 148 3.60 1.67 -26.17
N THR A 149 4.44 2.56 -25.63
CA THR A 149 4.68 2.60 -24.18
C THR A 149 3.39 2.86 -23.42
N ILE A 150 3.11 2.04 -22.41
CA ILE A 150 1.90 2.10 -21.59
C ILE A 150 2.27 2.18 -20.12
N GLY A 151 1.54 2.99 -19.35
CA GLY A 151 1.50 2.85 -17.90
C GLY A 151 0.38 1.88 -17.49
N PHE A 152 0.30 1.57 -16.21
CA PHE A 152 -0.71 0.66 -15.68
C PHE A 152 -1.44 1.29 -14.49
N LYS A 153 -2.73 1.03 -14.40
CA LYS A 153 -3.51 1.31 -13.20
C LYS A 153 -4.23 0.04 -12.77
N PHE A 154 -3.81 -0.49 -11.63
CA PHE A 154 -4.33 -1.70 -11.02
C PHE A 154 -5.41 -1.34 -10.02
N TYR A 155 -6.60 -1.91 -10.18
CA TYR A 155 -7.69 -1.84 -9.23
C TYR A 155 -7.72 -3.16 -8.48
N THR A 156 -7.20 -3.13 -7.25
CA THR A 156 -7.22 -4.30 -6.36
C THR A 156 -8.41 -4.19 -5.39
N PRO A 157 -8.79 -5.28 -4.71
CA PRO A 157 -9.85 -5.23 -3.71
C PRO A 157 -9.63 -4.18 -2.61
N ASP A 158 -8.37 -3.88 -2.28
CA ASP A 158 -8.03 -3.02 -1.13
C ASP A 158 -7.51 -1.64 -1.52
N PHE A 159 -6.85 -1.48 -2.65
CA PHE A 159 -6.23 -0.21 -3.06
C PHE A 159 -6.14 -0.07 -4.58
N ILE A 160 -6.02 1.17 -5.04
CA ILE A 160 -5.75 1.49 -6.44
C ILE A 160 -4.29 1.90 -6.58
N LEU A 161 -3.54 1.19 -7.43
CA LEU A 161 -2.12 1.45 -7.70
C LEU A 161 -1.93 1.97 -9.13
N GLY A 162 -1.36 3.16 -9.27
CA GLY A 162 -0.88 3.67 -10.55
C GLY A 162 0.62 3.45 -10.72
N TYR A 163 1.06 3.05 -11.91
CA TYR A 163 2.45 2.98 -12.33
C TYR A 163 2.63 3.71 -13.66
N THR A 164 3.41 4.80 -13.65
CA THR A 164 3.46 5.71 -14.82
C THR A 164 4.25 5.16 -16.00
N SER A 165 5.17 4.22 -15.77
CA SER A 165 6.26 3.90 -16.71
C SER A 165 7.04 5.14 -17.17
N CYS A 166 7.85 4.99 -18.23
CA CYS A 166 8.59 6.06 -18.90
C CYS A 166 7.63 6.95 -19.70
N THR A 167 7.37 8.14 -19.17
CA THR A 167 6.52 9.14 -19.80
C THR A 167 7.02 10.55 -19.51
N ALA A 168 6.94 11.46 -20.49
CA ALA A 168 7.01 12.89 -20.23
C ALA A 168 5.72 13.38 -19.55
N TYR A 169 5.79 14.51 -18.85
CA TYR A 169 4.62 15.11 -18.22
C TYR A 169 3.53 15.46 -19.26
N SER A 170 2.28 15.19 -18.93
CA SER A 170 1.10 15.66 -19.67
C SER A 170 -0.10 15.87 -18.73
N LYS A 171 -1.11 16.62 -19.16
CA LYS A 171 -2.33 16.83 -18.36
C LYS A 171 -3.21 15.58 -18.35
N GLU A 172 -3.07 14.74 -19.37
CA GLU A 172 -3.80 13.50 -19.58
C GLU A 172 -3.41 12.46 -18.51
N LEU A 173 -2.13 12.43 -18.11
CA LEU A 173 -1.65 11.59 -17.01
C LEU A 173 -2.37 11.89 -15.69
N VAL A 174 -2.62 13.17 -15.40
CA VAL A 174 -3.35 13.57 -14.18
C VAL A 174 -4.75 12.96 -14.16
N LYS A 175 -5.45 12.99 -15.30
CA LYS A 175 -6.79 12.41 -15.43
C LYS A 175 -6.74 10.89 -15.30
N ALA A 176 -5.78 10.24 -15.97
CA ALA A 176 -5.68 8.79 -15.99
C ALA A 176 -5.39 8.19 -14.60
N TYR A 177 -4.48 8.81 -13.85
CA TYR A 177 -4.09 8.35 -12.51
C TYR A 177 -4.93 8.95 -11.37
N HIS A 178 -5.98 9.72 -11.68
CA HIS A 178 -6.88 10.24 -10.66
C HIS A 178 -7.49 9.10 -9.83
N GLY A 179 -7.56 9.29 -8.51
CA GLY A 179 -8.12 8.31 -7.57
C GLY A 179 -7.19 7.16 -7.19
N CYS A 180 -5.94 7.14 -7.66
CA CYS A 180 -4.95 6.19 -7.15
C CYS A 180 -4.65 6.45 -5.67
N ASP A 181 -4.70 5.41 -4.84
CA ASP A 181 -4.22 5.46 -3.45
C ASP A 181 -2.70 5.56 -3.41
N ILE A 182 -2.04 4.77 -4.27
CA ILE A 182 -0.59 4.69 -4.38
C ILE A 182 -0.20 5.01 -5.82
N LEU A 183 0.80 5.88 -5.99
CA LEU A 183 1.33 6.25 -7.30
C LEU A 183 2.83 6.00 -7.36
N ILE A 184 3.27 5.10 -8.25
CA ILE A 184 4.68 4.84 -8.54
C ILE A 184 5.05 5.61 -9.81
N LEU A 185 6.07 6.47 -9.71
CA LEU A 185 6.52 7.32 -10.81
C LEU A 185 7.97 7.01 -11.18
N ASN A 186 8.24 6.87 -12.47
CA ASN A 186 9.60 6.83 -12.99
C ASN A 186 10.13 8.27 -13.09
N VAL A 187 11.07 8.62 -12.20
CA VAL A 187 11.64 9.98 -12.09
C VAL A 187 13.14 9.91 -12.32
N GLN A 188 13.54 10.11 -13.58
CA GLN A 188 14.91 9.83 -14.01
C GLN A 188 15.91 10.90 -13.58
N ASN A 189 15.52 12.18 -13.63
CA ASN A 189 16.42 13.31 -13.36
C ASN A 189 15.91 14.22 -12.23
N PRO A 190 16.81 14.88 -11.48
CA PRO A 190 16.46 15.71 -10.32
C PRO A 190 16.01 17.12 -10.75
N GLY A 191 15.39 17.86 -9.84
CA GLY A 191 15.00 19.26 -10.04
C GLY A 191 14.23 19.52 -11.34
N GLU A 192 14.70 20.52 -12.10
CA GLU A 192 14.16 20.93 -13.41
C GLU A 192 14.94 20.34 -14.59
N GLU A 193 15.89 19.42 -14.33
CA GLU A 193 16.70 18.86 -15.41
C GLU A 193 15.83 18.11 -16.41
N LYS A 194 16.09 18.33 -17.70
CA LYS A 194 15.31 17.69 -18.78
C LYS A 194 15.48 16.18 -18.72
N ALA A 195 14.38 15.44 -18.68
CA ALA A 195 14.35 13.99 -18.81
C ALA A 195 13.53 13.64 -20.05
N GLU A 196 14.17 13.38 -21.18
CA GLU A 196 13.42 13.07 -22.42
C GLU A 196 12.61 11.79 -22.23
N ASN A 197 11.30 11.87 -22.51
CA ASN A 197 10.34 10.78 -22.35
C ASN A 197 10.24 10.20 -20.92
N ASN A 198 10.67 10.98 -19.93
CA ASN A 198 10.66 10.61 -18.52
C ASN A 198 10.28 11.83 -17.67
N LEU A 199 10.01 11.62 -16.39
CA LEU A 199 9.72 12.72 -15.46
C LEU A 199 11.01 13.18 -14.78
N ASN A 200 11.07 14.47 -14.46
CA ASN A 200 11.96 15.01 -13.43
C ASN A 200 11.22 15.29 -12.11
N THR A 201 11.95 15.71 -11.07
CA THR A 201 11.37 16.01 -9.75
C THR A 201 10.23 17.02 -9.82
N ILE A 202 10.40 18.13 -10.57
CA ILE A 202 9.39 19.18 -10.63
C ILE A 202 8.12 18.71 -11.36
N GLU A 203 8.26 17.89 -12.39
CA GLU A 203 7.14 17.28 -13.10
C GLU A 203 6.43 16.22 -12.26
N ALA A 204 7.19 15.37 -11.57
CA ALA A 204 6.65 14.41 -10.60
C ALA A 204 5.89 15.15 -9.49
N LYS A 205 6.43 16.24 -8.95
CA LYS A 205 5.74 17.11 -7.99
C LYS A 205 4.40 17.61 -8.53
N LYS A 206 4.37 18.11 -9.76
CA LYS A 206 3.15 18.61 -10.41
C LYS A 206 2.10 17.50 -10.54
N LEU A 207 2.50 16.28 -10.89
CA LEU A 207 1.58 15.13 -10.96
C LEU A 207 1.06 14.76 -9.57
N ILE A 208 1.96 14.61 -8.59
CA ILE A 208 1.62 14.23 -7.21
C ILE A 208 0.64 15.24 -6.60
N MET A 209 0.89 16.55 -6.74
CA MET A 209 -0.02 17.60 -6.26
C MET A 209 -1.43 17.51 -6.86
N LYS A 210 -1.54 17.20 -8.15
CA LYS A 210 -2.82 17.20 -8.85
C LYS A 210 -3.59 15.89 -8.69
N ILE A 211 -2.89 14.77 -8.62
CA ILE A 211 -3.48 13.44 -8.44
C ILE A 211 -3.84 13.23 -6.96
N ASN A 212 -3.06 13.80 -6.05
CA ASN A 212 -3.23 13.72 -4.60
C ASN A 212 -3.35 12.27 -4.06
N PRO A 213 -2.38 11.37 -4.39
CA PRO A 213 -2.39 10.03 -3.83
C PRO A 213 -2.06 10.07 -2.33
N LYS A 214 -2.38 8.99 -1.60
CA LYS A 214 -1.98 8.85 -0.19
C LYS A 214 -0.49 8.57 -0.04
N LEU A 215 0.09 7.89 -1.03
CA LEU A 215 1.51 7.61 -1.12
C LEU A 215 1.99 7.79 -2.56
N ALA A 216 3.04 8.58 -2.76
CA ALA A 216 3.82 8.57 -3.99
C ALA A 216 5.17 7.87 -3.76
N ILE A 217 5.61 7.08 -4.73
CA ILE A 217 6.92 6.40 -4.69
C ILE A 217 7.67 6.74 -5.96
N LEU A 218 8.84 7.34 -5.81
CA LEU A 218 9.72 7.68 -6.92
C LEU A 218 10.67 6.49 -7.17
N THR A 219 10.88 6.12 -8.42
CA THR A 219 11.80 5.07 -8.84
C THR A 219 12.45 5.42 -10.19
N TYR A 220 13.16 4.47 -10.80
CA TYR A 220 13.76 4.60 -12.14
C TYR A 220 14.77 5.74 -12.22
N PHE A 221 15.70 5.76 -11.27
CA PHE A 221 16.65 6.86 -11.09
C PHE A 221 17.81 6.78 -12.08
N GLY A 222 18.04 7.88 -12.80
CA GLY A 222 19.23 8.08 -13.61
C GLY A 222 20.42 8.56 -12.77
N ILE A 223 21.60 8.60 -13.38
CA ILE A 223 22.86 8.92 -12.69
C ILE A 223 22.85 10.33 -12.08
N ARG A 224 22.11 11.26 -12.68
CA ARG A 224 21.94 12.61 -12.16
C ARG A 224 21.11 12.61 -10.89
N MET A 225 20.01 11.85 -10.88
CA MET A 225 19.16 11.70 -9.70
C MET A 225 19.92 11.01 -8.56
N ILE A 226 20.71 9.99 -8.87
CA ILE A 226 21.59 9.35 -7.86
C ILE A 226 22.55 10.37 -7.23
N LYS A 227 23.18 11.23 -8.04
CA LYS A 227 24.11 12.26 -7.54
C LYS A 227 23.43 13.34 -6.70
N ALA A 228 22.16 13.65 -6.99
CA ALA A 228 21.36 14.62 -6.24
C ALA A 228 20.73 14.05 -4.95
N ASP A 229 20.96 12.77 -4.66
CA ASP A 229 20.29 12.00 -3.60
C ASP A 229 18.75 11.91 -3.82
N PRO A 230 18.24 10.76 -4.32
CA PRO A 230 16.81 10.57 -4.53
C PRO A 230 15.98 10.76 -3.26
N LEU A 231 16.54 10.51 -2.07
CA LEU A 231 15.86 10.73 -0.80
C LEU A 231 15.66 12.22 -0.51
N TYR A 232 16.62 13.07 -0.86
CA TYR A 232 16.50 14.51 -0.72
C TYR A 232 15.39 15.05 -1.63
N GLU A 233 15.41 14.66 -2.91
CA GLU A 233 14.39 15.07 -3.90
C GLU A 233 12.96 14.64 -3.48
N ALA A 234 12.80 13.40 -2.98
CA ALA A 234 11.53 12.91 -2.45
C ALA A 234 11.05 13.72 -1.24
N ARG A 235 11.95 14.08 -0.32
CA ARG A 235 11.62 14.91 0.87
C ARG A 235 11.18 16.31 0.49
N GLU A 236 11.82 16.93 -0.51
CA GLU A 236 11.41 18.25 -0.99
C GLU A 236 10.02 18.22 -1.63
N ILE A 237 9.68 17.17 -2.39
CA ILE A 237 8.31 16.97 -2.87
C ILE A 237 7.35 16.81 -1.68
N GLN A 238 7.66 15.94 -0.72
CA GLN A 238 6.80 15.73 0.45
C GLN A 238 6.57 17.03 1.24
N LYS A 239 7.62 17.81 1.50
CA LYS A 239 7.55 19.08 2.23
C LYS A 239 6.68 20.11 1.52
N THR A 240 6.78 20.19 0.20
CA THR A 240 6.04 21.20 -0.58
C THR A 240 4.60 20.79 -0.89
N THR A 241 4.30 19.50 -0.93
CA THR A 241 2.97 18.98 -1.29
C THR A 241 2.13 18.55 -0.10
N GLY A 242 2.76 18.23 1.04
CA GLY A 242 2.11 17.60 2.19
C GLY A 242 1.72 16.13 1.97
N ILE A 243 1.98 15.57 0.79
CA ILE A 243 1.69 14.18 0.45
C ILE A 243 2.89 13.32 0.84
N GLN A 244 2.65 12.11 1.35
CA GLN A 244 3.73 11.19 1.69
C GLN A 244 4.47 10.74 0.41
N VAL A 245 5.79 10.94 0.37
CA VAL A 245 6.63 10.59 -0.77
C VAL A 245 7.83 9.78 -0.32
N LEU A 246 8.07 8.64 -0.97
CA LEU A 246 9.22 7.78 -0.73
C LEU A 246 10.11 7.73 -1.98
N SER A 247 11.42 7.65 -1.78
CA SER A 247 12.35 7.22 -2.83
C SER A 247 12.57 5.71 -2.70
N ALA A 248 12.30 4.99 -3.80
CA ALA A 248 12.47 3.55 -3.82
C ALA A 248 13.93 3.15 -3.65
N LYS A 249 14.16 1.96 -3.12
CA LYS A 249 15.47 1.32 -3.09
C LYS A 249 15.31 -0.12 -3.54
N ASP A 250 16.33 -0.67 -4.17
CA ASP A 250 16.42 -2.10 -4.42
C ASP A 250 16.17 -2.87 -3.10
N GLY A 251 15.27 -3.85 -3.16
CA GLY A 251 14.76 -4.64 -2.05
C GLY A 251 13.78 -3.96 -1.10
N MET A 252 13.35 -2.72 -1.40
CA MET A 252 12.34 -2.04 -0.57
C MET A 252 10.99 -2.77 -0.65
N VAL A 253 10.40 -3.05 0.52
CA VAL A 253 9.08 -3.66 0.66
C VAL A 253 8.09 -2.65 1.25
N ILE A 254 6.96 -2.47 0.60
CA ILE A 254 5.86 -1.61 1.05
C ILE A 254 4.62 -2.47 1.29
N SER A 255 3.94 -2.22 2.41
CA SER A 255 2.60 -2.76 2.68
C SER A 255 1.55 -1.73 2.21
N PRO A 256 0.87 -1.97 1.07
CA PRO A 256 -0.07 -1.02 0.48
C PRO A 256 -1.35 -0.84 1.32
N SER A 257 -1.73 -1.82 2.15
CA SER A 257 -2.93 -1.76 3.00
C SER A 257 -2.92 -0.58 3.98
N SER A 258 -1.74 -0.09 4.38
CA SER A 258 -1.59 1.12 5.20
C SER A 258 -2.10 2.40 4.51
N TYR A 259 -2.16 2.37 3.18
CA TYR A 259 -2.49 3.49 2.31
C TYR A 259 -3.83 3.30 1.57
N SER A 260 -4.58 2.23 1.84
CA SER A 260 -5.90 2.01 1.26
C SER A 260 -6.93 3.08 1.68
N ALA A 261 -7.78 3.55 0.76
CA ALA A 261 -9.02 4.29 1.06
C ALA A 261 -9.84 3.65 2.18
N LYS A 262 -10.05 2.32 2.11
CA LYS A 262 -10.80 1.53 3.09
C LYS A 262 -10.12 1.49 4.45
N SER A 263 -8.79 1.51 4.51
CA SER A 263 -8.02 1.56 5.77
C SER A 263 -8.25 2.85 6.56
N SER A 264 -8.45 3.99 5.88
CA SER A 264 -8.84 5.24 6.53
C SER A 264 -10.25 5.19 7.08
N GLN A 265 -11.22 4.66 6.32
CA GLN A 265 -12.61 4.48 6.77
C GLN A 265 -12.70 3.50 7.94
N LYS A 266 -11.97 2.39 7.90
CA LYS A 266 -11.91 1.41 9.00
C LYS A 266 -11.39 2.05 10.28
N ARG A 267 -10.32 2.85 10.19
CA ARG A 267 -9.80 3.63 11.34
C ARG A 267 -10.82 4.62 11.88
N LEU A 268 -11.50 5.39 11.02
CA LEU A 268 -12.56 6.32 11.43
C LEU A 268 -13.72 5.60 12.15
N ASN A 269 -14.16 4.46 11.63
CA ASN A 269 -15.22 3.67 12.26
C ASN A 269 -14.78 3.12 13.62
N LEU A 270 -13.51 2.72 13.77
CA LEU A 270 -12.94 2.31 15.07
C LEU A 270 -12.99 3.44 16.11
N PHE A 271 -12.81 4.70 15.72
CA PHE A 271 -12.95 5.85 16.63
C PHE A 271 -14.42 6.10 17.01
N LYS A 272 -15.34 6.06 16.03
CA LYS A 272 -16.79 6.19 16.30
C LYS A 272 -17.30 5.13 17.27
N VAL A 273 -16.92 3.87 17.06
CA VAL A 273 -17.30 2.76 17.96
C VAL A 273 -16.74 3.00 19.37
N LYS A 274 -15.52 3.55 19.50
CA LYS A 274 -14.99 3.90 20.82
C LYS A 274 -15.75 5.05 21.48
N GLU A 275 -16.15 6.07 20.73
CA GLU A 275 -16.97 7.17 21.25
C GLU A 275 -18.35 6.68 21.70
N GLU A 276 -19.01 5.83 20.91
CA GLU A 276 -20.30 5.20 21.27
C GLU A 276 -20.18 4.34 22.54
N ILE A 277 -19.12 3.53 22.66
CA ILE A 277 -18.86 2.74 23.88
C ILE A 277 -18.63 3.65 25.10
N VAL A 278 -17.96 4.80 24.93
CA VAL A 278 -17.74 5.75 26.02
C VAL A 278 -19.06 6.42 26.42
N GLU A 279 -19.88 6.85 25.46
CA GLU A 279 -21.20 7.42 25.73
C GLU A 279 -22.15 6.44 26.41
N ASP A 280 -22.18 5.17 25.97
CA ASP A 280 -23.01 4.14 26.59
C ASP A 280 -22.57 3.83 28.02
N ASN A 281 -21.26 3.84 28.30
CA ASN A 281 -20.74 3.68 29.65
C ASN A 281 -21.08 4.87 30.57
N ILE A 282 -21.13 6.09 30.02
CA ILE A 282 -21.54 7.29 30.76
C ILE A 282 -23.03 7.21 31.09
N LYS A 283 -23.88 6.94 30.09
CA LYS A 283 -25.34 6.77 30.30
C LYS A 283 -25.66 5.66 31.29
N SER A 284 -24.95 4.53 31.21
CA SER A 284 -25.13 3.42 32.14
C SER A 284 -24.76 3.79 33.58
N ARG A 285 -23.74 4.64 33.78
CA ARG A 285 -23.39 5.18 35.09
C ARG A 285 -24.42 6.19 35.60
N GLU A 286 -24.92 7.08 34.75
CA GLU A 286 -25.96 8.05 35.11
C GLU A 286 -27.25 7.36 35.55
N ILE A 287 -27.70 6.33 34.80
CA ILE A 287 -28.87 5.53 35.16
C ILE A 287 -28.68 4.85 36.51
N LYS A 288 -27.47 4.34 36.79
CA LYS A 288 -27.16 3.69 38.06
C LYS A 288 -27.19 4.69 39.23
N ILE A 289 -26.64 5.89 39.03
CA ILE A 289 -26.67 6.99 40.00
C ILE A 289 -28.12 7.42 40.27
N GLU A 290 -28.96 7.57 39.24
CA GLU A 290 -30.37 7.90 39.42
C GLU A 290 -31.15 6.81 40.15
N ALA A 291 -30.85 5.53 39.89
CA ALA A 291 -31.44 4.42 40.59
C ALA A 291 -31.04 4.40 42.08
N ASP A 292 -29.77 4.66 42.39
CA ASP A 292 -29.27 4.75 43.76
C ASP A 292 -29.89 5.95 44.50
N ILE A 293 -30.06 7.11 43.84
CA ILE A 293 -30.74 8.29 44.40
C ILE A 293 -32.22 8.00 44.69
N LYS A 294 -32.92 7.31 43.79
CA LYS A 294 -34.33 6.92 44.01
C LYS A 294 -34.48 5.91 45.15
N LYS A 295 -33.52 4.98 45.28
CA LYS A 295 -33.52 4.00 46.37
C LYS A 295 -33.33 4.68 47.72
N ASN A 296 -32.38 5.61 47.83
CA ASN A 296 -32.16 6.37 49.07
C ASN A 296 -33.36 7.25 49.45
N LYS A 297 -34.08 7.84 48.47
CA LYS A 297 -35.31 8.59 48.75
C LYS A 297 -36.45 7.72 49.26
N ASN A 298 -36.60 6.50 48.74
CA ASN A 298 -37.61 5.56 49.23
C ASN A 298 -37.28 5.06 50.64
N GLU A 299 -35.99 4.88 50.97
CA GLU A 299 -35.55 4.52 52.33
C GLU A 299 -35.77 5.69 53.32
N GLU A 300 -35.61 6.94 52.89
CA GLU A 300 -35.98 8.13 53.69
C GLU A 300 -37.51 8.25 53.89
N ASP A 301 -38.34 8.00 52.87
CA ASP A 301 -39.81 8.03 52.99
C ASP A 301 -40.36 6.89 53.86
N GLU A 302 -39.76 5.69 53.82
CA GLU A 302 -40.10 4.60 54.74
C GLU A 302 -39.68 4.92 56.19
N SER A 303 -38.58 5.63 56.41
CA SER A 303 -38.18 6.06 57.75
C SER A 303 -39.13 7.10 58.37
N ILE A 304 -39.79 7.93 57.55
CA ILE A 304 -40.77 8.92 58.01
C ILE A 304 -42.11 8.25 58.37
N GLN A 305 -42.51 7.17 57.69
CA GLN A 305 -43.70 6.39 58.06
C GLN A 305 -43.52 5.57 59.34
N VAL A 306 -42.31 5.16 59.69
CA VAL A 306 -42.05 4.44 60.94
C VAL A 306 -42.11 5.38 62.16
N THR A 307 -41.82 6.67 62.00
CA THR A 307 -41.94 7.65 63.10
C THR A 307 -43.37 8.05 63.47
N GLU A 308 -44.38 7.75 62.65
CA GLU A 308 -45.80 8.05 62.98
C GLU A 308 -46.56 6.86 63.61
N ILE A 309 -45.92 5.70 63.82
CA ILE A 309 -46.57 4.49 64.37
C ILE A 309 -46.04 4.10 65.77
N GLU A 310 -45.04 4.78 66.32
CA GLU A 310 -44.49 4.51 67.66
C GLU A 310 -44.82 5.59 68.72
N GLU A 311 -46.02 6.16 68.69
CA GLU A 311 -46.64 6.83 69.85
C GLU A 311 -47.80 6.00 70.43
N ASP A 312 -47.58 4.72 70.73
CA ASP A 312 -48.42 4.01 71.71
C ASP A 312 -47.78 2.69 72.15
N SER A 313 -46.78 2.76 73.04
CA SER A 313 -46.64 1.83 74.18
C SER A 313 -45.40 2.16 75.02
N LYS A 314 -45.68 2.71 76.22
CA LYS A 314 -44.83 2.57 77.41
C LYS A 314 -44.72 1.05 77.72
N THR A 315 -43.65 0.50 78.30
CA THR A 315 -43.07 0.82 79.61
C THR A 315 -41.84 -0.09 79.84
N GLN A 316 -40.82 0.44 80.55
CA GLN A 316 -39.94 -0.24 81.53
C GLN A 316 -38.97 -1.37 81.09
N GLU A 317 -37.65 -1.11 81.08
CA GLU A 317 -36.65 -1.54 82.09
C GLU A 317 -35.21 -1.39 81.56
N GLU A 318 -34.38 -0.62 82.30
CA GLU A 318 -32.91 -0.64 82.30
C GLU A 318 -32.43 -1.61 83.40
N PRO A 319 -31.13 -1.90 83.57
CA PRO A 319 -30.00 -1.96 82.62
C PRO A 319 -29.16 -3.26 82.84
N GLU A 320 -28.10 -3.51 82.05
CA GLU A 320 -26.78 -3.84 82.63
C GLU A 320 -25.65 -3.95 81.60
N LEU A 321 -24.50 -3.40 82.01
CA LEU A 321 -23.21 -3.37 81.35
C LEU A 321 -22.47 -4.71 81.43
N GLN A 322 -21.67 -5.02 80.40
CA GLN A 322 -20.28 -5.53 80.46
C GLN A 322 -19.88 -5.86 79.00
N GLY A 323 -18.70 -5.54 78.45
CA GLY A 323 -17.40 -5.21 79.02
C GLY A 323 -16.35 -6.13 78.41
N HIS A 324 -15.31 -5.55 77.78
CA HIS A 324 -13.98 -6.14 77.49
C HIS A 324 -13.89 -7.26 76.41
N LYS A 325 -12.79 -7.50 75.69
CA LYS A 325 -11.41 -6.97 75.54
C LYS A 325 -10.89 -7.56 74.20
N GLU A 326 -10.20 -6.78 73.36
CA GLU A 326 -8.72 -6.80 73.19
C GLU A 326 -8.06 -8.18 73.10
N GLU A 327 -7.41 -8.49 71.97
CA GLU A 327 -5.95 -8.66 71.81
C GLU A 327 -5.67 -9.22 70.38
N GLN A 328 -4.86 -8.54 69.54
CA GLN A 328 -3.40 -8.74 69.38
C GLN A 328 -3.02 -10.14 68.86
N THR A 329 -2.05 -10.41 67.98
CA THR A 329 -1.01 -9.71 67.20
C THR A 329 -0.32 -10.81 66.34
N HIS A 330 0.65 -10.42 65.51
CA HIS A 330 1.69 -11.21 64.82
C HIS A 330 1.30 -11.68 63.41
N LEU A 331 1.88 -11.18 62.32
CA LEU A 331 3.26 -10.77 61.96
C LEU A 331 4.25 -11.95 61.94
N ASN A 332 4.58 -12.40 60.71
CA ASN A 332 5.92 -12.74 60.20
C ASN A 332 5.79 -13.42 58.81
N LEU A 333 6.37 -12.84 57.75
CA LEU A 333 7.68 -13.16 57.16
C LEU A 333 7.70 -14.54 56.49
N ASP A 334 7.68 -14.58 55.15
CA ASP A 334 8.86 -14.55 54.29
C ASP A 334 8.49 -13.94 52.91
#